data_AF-A0A7I8CVB0-F1
#
_entry.id   AF-A0A7I8CVB0-F1
#
_cell.length_a   1.000
_cell.length_b   1.000
_cell.length_c   1.000
_cell.angle_alpha   90.00
_cell.angle_beta   90.00
_cell.angle_gamma   90.00
#
_symmetry.space_group_name_H-M   'P 1'
#
loop_
_entity.id
_entity.type
_entity.pdbx_description
1 polymer ?
#
loop_
_entity_poly.entity_id
_entity_poly.type
_entity_poly.pdbx_seq_one_letter_code
_entity_poly.pdbx_strand_id
1 'polypeptide(L)'
;MPTIQYDHVRSLAARHANEEDATLWRWFCALYDEGRIRWCKAAQGWLVSVDHKHLATEPDFDTAIRAARERFFSGRRVQANQLQR
;
A
#
# COMPACT_ATOMS: atom_id res chain seq x y z
N MET A 1 -28.73 -29.20 3.47
CA MET A 1 -28.36 -27.82 3.86
C MET A 1 -26.85 -27.68 3.74
N PRO A 2 -26.32 -26.96 2.73
CA PRO A 2 -24.89 -26.95 2.44
C PRO A 2 -24.18 -25.85 3.25
N THR A 3 -23.41 -26.23 4.27
CA THR A 3 -22.48 -25.37 5.01
C THR A 3 -21.15 -25.14 4.26
N ILE A 4 -20.86 -25.95 3.25
CA ILE A 4 -19.58 -25.98 2.50
C ILE A 4 -19.31 -24.69 1.72
N GLN A 5 -20.35 -23.94 1.34
CA GLN A 5 -20.20 -22.79 0.44
C GLN A 5 -19.62 -21.54 1.13
N TYR A 6 -19.86 -21.37 2.43
CA TYR A 6 -19.33 -20.22 3.18
C TYR A 6 -17.84 -20.37 3.53
N ASP A 7 -17.38 -21.58 3.84
CA ASP A 7 -15.97 -21.82 4.16
C ASP A 7 -15.05 -21.63 2.94
N HIS A 8 -15.53 -21.99 1.74
CA HIS A 8 -14.80 -21.75 0.51
C HIS A 8 -14.67 -20.26 0.19
N VAL A 9 -15.75 -19.50 0.34
CA VAL A 9 -15.77 -18.03 0.12
C VAL A 9 -14.88 -17.32 1.15
N ARG A 10 -14.92 -17.73 2.42
CA ARG A 10 -14.06 -17.18 3.47
C ARG A 10 -12.58 -17.51 3.24
N SER A 11 -12.26 -18.73 2.80
CA SER A 11 -10.88 -19.15 2.53
C SER A 11 -10.28 -18.41 1.34
N LEU A 12 -11.06 -18.17 0.29
CA LEU A 12 -10.64 -17.35 -0.84
C LEU A 12 -10.41 -15.89 -0.40
N ALA A 13 -11.33 -15.30 0.36
CA ALA A 13 -11.17 -13.95 0.88
C ALA A 13 -9.92 -13.80 1.76
N ALA A 14 -9.65 -14.77 2.64
CA ALA A 14 -8.44 -14.79 3.47
C ALA A 14 -7.16 -14.93 2.64
N ARG A 15 -7.18 -15.76 1.59
CA ARG A 15 -6.02 -15.94 0.71
C ARG A 15 -5.75 -14.68 -0.12
N HIS A 16 -6.79 -14.04 -0.63
CA HIS A 16 -6.69 -12.76 -1.33
C HIS A 16 -6.13 -11.65 -0.43
N ALA A 17 -6.65 -11.51 0.80
CA ALA A 17 -6.13 -10.53 1.76
C ALA A 17 -4.63 -10.78 2.06
N ASN A 18 -4.23 -12.04 2.24
CA ASN A 18 -2.84 -12.39 2.47
C ASN A 18 -1.93 -12.13 1.26
N GLU A 19 -2.42 -12.35 0.02
CA GLU A 19 -1.68 -12.05 -1.20
C GLU A 19 -1.52 -10.53 -1.41
N GLU A 20 -2.55 -9.74 -1.10
CA GLU A 20 -2.50 -8.28 -1.15
C GLU A 20 -1.52 -7.71 -0.13
N ASP A 21 -1.51 -8.26 1.09
CA ASP A 21 -0.58 -7.89 2.15
C ASP A 21 0.86 -8.30 1.80
N ALA A 22 1.07 -9.50 1.26
CA ALA A 22 2.39 -9.92 0.80
C ALA A 22 2.93 -8.99 -0.29
N THR A 23 2.07 -8.51 -1.18
CA THR A 23 2.46 -7.56 -2.24
C THR A 23 2.76 -6.16 -1.67
N LEU A 24 1.99 -5.71 -0.68
CA LEU A 24 2.24 -4.48 0.05
C LEU A 24 3.62 -4.51 0.72
N TRP A 25 3.91 -5.58 1.46
CA TRP A 25 5.18 -5.75 2.16
C TRP A 25 6.37 -5.88 1.20
N ARG A 26 6.23 -6.59 0.08
CA ARG A 26 7.28 -6.63 -0.95
C ARG A 26 7.61 -5.24 -1.50
N TRP A 27 6.59 -4.43 -1.79
CA TRP A 27 6.79 -3.06 -2.25
C TRP A 27 7.44 -2.19 -1.17
N PHE A 28 7.01 -2.33 0.09
CA PHE A 28 7.60 -1.61 1.21
C PHE A 28 9.07 -1.97 1.41
N CYS A 29 9.40 -3.26 1.46
CA CYS A 29 10.79 -3.72 1.64
C CYS A 29 11.70 -3.23 0.52
N ALA A 30 11.25 -3.28 -0.73
CA ALA A 30 12.03 -2.75 -1.86
C ALA A 30 12.37 -1.27 -1.68
N LEU A 31 11.39 -0.43 -1.29
CA LEU A 31 11.65 0.99 -1.04
C LEU A 31 12.48 1.25 0.22
N TYR A 32 12.37 0.38 1.22
CA TYR A 32 13.15 0.44 2.45
C TYR A 32 14.61 0.13 2.17
N ASP A 33 14.90 -0.95 1.44
CA ASP A 33 16.25 -1.35 1.04
C ASP A 33 16.91 -0.28 0.17
N GLU A 34 16.15 0.37 -0.70
CA GLU A 34 16.62 1.51 -1.52
C GLU A 34 16.72 2.83 -0.73
N GLY A 35 16.26 2.89 0.53
CA GLY A 35 16.26 4.09 1.35
C GLY A 35 15.33 5.22 0.86
N ARG A 36 14.39 4.89 -0.02
CA ARG A 36 13.50 5.84 -0.71
C ARG A 36 12.25 6.18 0.07
N ILE A 37 11.84 5.30 0.99
CA ILE A 37 10.69 5.51 1.88
C ILE A 37 11.14 6.13 3.20
N ARG A 38 10.39 7.13 3.66
CA ARG A 38 10.51 7.74 4.98
C ARG A 38 9.14 7.76 5.64
N TRP A 39 9.10 7.41 6.91
CA TRP A 39 7.90 7.50 7.71
C TRP A 39 8.19 8.23 9.02
N CYS A 40 7.26 9.06 9.45
CA CYS A 40 7.32 9.76 10.73
C CYS A 40 5.96 9.73 11.42
N LYS A 41 5.94 9.44 12.73
CA LYS A 41 4.78 9.62 13.58
C LYS A 41 4.71 11.09 14.01
N ALA A 42 3.67 11.80 13.57
CA ALA A 42 3.38 13.17 13.98
C ALA A 42 2.10 13.26 14.81
N ALA A 43 1.77 14.47 15.27
CA ALA A 43 0.57 14.73 16.06
C ALA A 43 -0.72 14.38 15.32
N GLN A 44 -0.76 14.58 13.99
CA GLN A 44 -1.93 14.25 13.15
C GLN A 44 -1.96 12.81 12.61
N GLY A 45 -1.00 11.95 13.00
CA GLY A 45 -0.89 10.57 12.53
C GLY A 45 0.46 10.23 11.90
N TRP A 46 0.49 9.15 11.13
CA TRP A 46 1.65 8.65 10.40
C TRP A 46 1.76 9.32 9.05
N LEU A 47 2.84 10.09 8.85
CA LEU A 47 3.20 10.61 7.54
C LEU A 47 4.14 9.64 6.84
N VAL A 48 3.81 9.32 5.60
CA VAL A 48 4.62 8.47 4.73
C VAL A 48 5.00 9.28 3.49
N SER A 49 6.29 9.32 3.23
CA SER A 49 6.90 10.01 2.09
C SER A 49 7.79 9.03 1.33
N VAL A 50 7.72 9.03 0.00
CA VAL A 50 8.56 8.21 -0.89
C VAL A 50 9.19 9.13 -1.93
N ASP A 51 10.48 8.98 -2.20
CA ASP A 51 11.21 9.82 -3.17
C ASP A 51 11.06 11.33 -2.91
N HIS A 52 11.14 11.73 -1.63
CA HIS A 52 10.92 13.11 -1.19
C HIS A 52 9.50 13.66 -1.46
N LYS A 53 8.58 12.84 -1.96
CA LYS A 53 7.18 13.20 -2.14
C LYS A 53 6.36 12.68 -0.98
N HIS A 54 5.63 13.59 -0.33
CA HIS A 54 4.63 13.20 0.65
C HIS A 54 3.51 12.45 -0.06
N LEU A 55 3.28 11.19 0.34
CA LEU A 55 2.25 10.38 -0.26
C LEU A 55 1.00 10.36 0.60
N ALA A 56 1.10 10.01 1.88
CA ALA A 56 -0.07 9.85 2.73
C ALA A 56 0.16 10.29 4.17
N THR A 57 -0.89 10.80 4.80
CA THR A 57 -0.97 11.04 6.24
C THR A 57 -2.23 10.37 6.74
N GLU A 58 -2.10 9.33 7.57
CA GLU A 58 -3.23 8.58 8.11
C GLU A 58 -3.02 8.34 9.62
N PRO A 59 -4.09 8.13 10.40
CA PRO A 59 -3.99 7.94 11.85
C PRO A 59 -3.19 6.68 12.23
N ASP A 60 -3.24 5.63 11.40
CA ASP A 60 -2.60 4.34 11.63
C ASP A 60 -1.48 4.06 10.62
N PHE A 61 -0.46 3.33 11.07
CA PHE A 61 0.70 3.00 10.23
C PHE A 61 0.31 2.15 9.02
N ASP A 62 -0.46 1.07 9.22
CA ASP A 62 -0.87 0.18 8.13
C ASP A 62 -1.70 0.92 7.08
N THR A 63 -2.67 1.72 7.53
CA THR A 63 -3.48 2.59 6.67
C THR A 63 -2.61 3.59 5.91
N ALA A 64 -1.62 4.21 6.56
CA ALA A 64 -0.70 5.15 5.92
C ALA A 64 0.13 4.47 4.82
N ILE A 65 0.62 3.24 5.06
CA ILE A 65 1.42 2.49 4.08
C ILE A 65 0.56 2.03 2.90
N ARG A 66 -0.68 1.56 3.13
CA ARG A 66 -1.63 1.23 2.06
C ARG A 66 -1.99 2.45 1.22
N ALA A 67 -2.34 3.56 1.86
CA ALA A 67 -2.66 4.81 1.19
C ALA A 67 -1.45 5.35 0.39
N ALA A 68 -0.25 5.26 0.96
CA ALA A 68 0.98 5.65 0.27
C ALA A 68 1.21 4.78 -0.98
N ARG A 69 1.05 3.46 -0.87
CA ARG A 69 1.15 2.54 -2.01
C ARG A 69 0.18 2.94 -3.12
N GLU A 70 -1.10 3.09 -2.81
CA GLU A 70 -2.13 3.44 -3.80
C GLU A 70 -1.78 4.76 -4.52
N ARG A 71 -1.38 5.79 -3.77
CA ARG A 71 -0.96 7.09 -4.33
C ARG A 71 0.34 7.00 -5.14
N PHE A 72 1.28 6.15 -4.75
CA PHE A 72 2.50 5.89 -5.52
C PHE A 72 2.19 5.25 -6.89
N PHE A 73 1.30 4.26 -6.94
CA PHE A 73 0.89 3.62 -8.20
C PHE A 73 0.02 4.54 -9.06
N SER A 74 -0.88 5.33 -8.45
CA SER A 74 -1.67 6.35 -9.14
C SER A 74 -0.79 7.45 -9.77
N GLY A 75 0.17 7.98 -9.00
CA GLY A 75 1.10 9.01 -9.46
C GLY A 75 2.02 8.54 -10.59
N ARG A 76 2.46 7.27 -10.58
CA ARG A 76 3.25 6.69 -11.68
C ARG A 76 2.47 6.61 -13.00
N ARG A 77 1.15 6.37 -12.95
CA ARG A 77 0.31 6.37 -14.16
C ARG A 77 0.21 7.75 -14.77
N VAL A 78 0.17 8.81 -13.96
CA VAL A 78 0.15 10.19 -14.45
C VAL A 78 1.50 10.58 -15.08
N GLN A 79 2.61 10.19 -14.48
CA GLN A 79 3.95 10.54 -14.97
C GLN A 79 4.29 9.84 -16.30
N ALA A 80 3.83 8.60 -16.51
CA ALA A 80 4.01 7.87 -17.77
C ALA A 80 3.29 8.53 -18.96
N ASN A 81 2.16 9.21 -18.71
CA ASN A 81 1.37 9.86 -19.76
C ASN A 81 1.90 11.26 -20.15
N GLN A 82 2.87 11.80 -19.39
CA GLN A 82 3.40 13.14 -19.57
C GLN A 82 4.69 13.18 -20.42
N LEU A 83 5.29 12.01 -20.70
CA LEU A 83 6.50 11.84 -21.53
C LEU A 83 6.22 11.65 -23.03
N GLN A 84 4.96 11.83 -23.47
CA GLN A 84 4.55 11.69 -24.87
C GLN A 84 4.04 13.00 -25.51
N ARG A 85 4.39 14.17 -24.98
CA ARG A 85 4.05 15.48 -25.59
C ARG A 85 5.27 16.26 -26.03
#